data_AF-A0A962WAS2-F1
#
_entry.id   AF-A0A962WAS2-F1
#
_cell.length_a   1.000
_cell.length_b   1.000
_cell.length_c   1.000
_cell.angle_alpha   90.00
_cell.angle_beta   90.00
_cell.angle_gamma   90.00
#
_symmetry.space_group_name_H-M   'P 1'
#
loop_
_entity.id
_entity.type
_entity.pdbx_description
1 polymer ?
#
loop_
_entity_poly.entity_id
_entity_poly.type
_entity_poly.pdbx_seq_one_letter_code
_entity_poly.pdbx_strand_id
1 'polypeptide(L)' 'MNTADMTLKTGARLNEEDVATIANAFKALAMYEALNCEHQEDDPELRSTVNAGLAAVDRLFN' A
#
# COMPACT_ATOMS: atom_id res chain seq x y z
N MET A 1 14.19 -5.35 -3.70
CA MET A 1 12.84 -5.44 -4.26
C MET A 1 12.92 -6.23 -5.54
N ASN A 2 12.39 -7.45 -5.56
CA ASN A 2 12.29 -8.22 -6.79
C ASN A 2 11.16 -7.56 -7.60
N THR A 3 11.46 -7.00 -8.78
CA THR A 3 10.48 -6.28 -9.63
C THR A 3 9.51 -7.23 -10.36
N ALA A 4 9.46 -8.50 -9.95
CA ALA A 4 8.48 -9.47 -10.42
C ALA A 4 7.14 -9.12 -9.76
N ASP A 5 6.10 -8.65 -10.43
CA ASP A 5 5.87 -8.42 -11.85
C ASP A 5 4.80 -7.31 -11.90
N MET A 6 5.21 -6.03 -11.95
CA MET A 6 4.32 -4.84 -11.81
C MET A 6 3.35 -4.62 -12.99
N THR A 7 2.93 -5.71 -13.62
CA THR A 7 1.89 -5.80 -14.62
C THR A 7 0.56 -6.13 -13.95
N LEU A 8 -0.53 -5.68 -14.57
CA LEU A 8 -1.85 -6.07 -14.11
C LEU A 8 -2.05 -7.58 -14.28
N LYS A 9 -2.71 -8.20 -13.31
CA LYS A 9 -3.20 -9.58 -13.44
C LYS A 9 -4.07 -9.71 -14.68
N THR A 10 -3.99 -10.86 -15.35
CA THR A 10 -4.81 -11.14 -16.54
C THR A 10 -6.30 -10.96 -16.22
N GLY A 11 -6.95 -10.03 -16.94
CA GLY A 11 -8.37 -9.70 -16.74
C GLY A 11 -8.67 -8.73 -15.61
N ALA A 12 -7.67 -8.34 -14.79
CA ALA A 12 -7.83 -7.27 -13.83
C ALA A 12 -7.99 -5.93 -14.55
N ARG A 13 -8.89 -5.09 -14.03
CA ARG A 13 -9.08 -3.71 -14.48
C ARG A 13 -8.66 -2.79 -13.36
N LEU A 14 -7.84 -1.79 -13.70
CA LEU A 14 -7.60 -0.67 -12.82
C LEU A 14 -8.94 -0.02 -12.48
N ASN A 15 -9.21 0.08 -11.18
CA ASN A 15 -10.37 0.76 -10.65
C ASN A 15 -9.91 1.83 -9.67
N GLU A 16 -10.71 2.88 -9.54
CA GLU A 16 -10.35 4.06 -8.75
C GLU A 16 -10.21 3.75 -7.26
N GLU A 17 -11.03 2.83 -6.74
CA GLU A 17 -11.03 2.43 -5.33
C GLU A 17 -9.72 1.77 -4.90
N ASP A 18 -9.26 0.76 -5.64
CA ASP A 18 -7.99 0.07 -5.36
C ASP A 18 -6.80 1.03 -5.54
N VAL A 19 -6.82 1.88 -6.58
CA VAL A 19 -5.75 2.87 -6.81
C VAL A 19 -5.69 3.89 -5.68
N ALA A 20 -6.85 4.39 -5.23
CA ALA A 20 -6.93 5.31 -4.09
C ALA A 20 -6.42 4.64 -2.80
N THR A 21 -6.75 3.38 -2.60
CA THR A 21 -6.29 2.58 -1.45
C THR A 21 -4.77 2.42 -1.45
N ILE A 22 -4.18 2.10 -2.61
CA ILE A 22 -2.72 2.00 -2.79
C ILE A 22 -2.05 3.35 -2.52
N ALA A 23 -2.57 4.43 -3.10
CA ALA A 23 -2.03 5.78 -2.90
C ALA A 23 -2.09 6.20 -1.42
N ASN A 24 -3.17 5.88 -0.72
CA ASN A 24 -3.32 6.19 0.69
C ASN A 24 -2.30 5.43 1.56
N ALA A 25 -2.06 4.16 1.27
CA ALA A 25 -1.03 3.37 1.95
C ALA A 25 0.37 3.95 1.76
N PHE A 26 0.74 4.36 0.54
CA PHE A 26 2.02 5.02 0.28
C PHE A 26 2.15 6.36 1.00
N LYS A 27 1.09 7.16 1.03
CA LYS A 27 1.06 8.43 1.77
C LYS A 27 1.27 8.19 3.26
N ALA A 28 0.59 7.21 3.85
CA ALA A 28 0.70 6.88 5.26
C ALA A 28 2.13 6.43 5.63
N LEU A 29 2.75 5.58 4.81
CA LEU A 29 4.17 5.20 4.96
C LEU A 29 5.11 6.40 4.88
N ALA A 30 4.95 7.26 3.87
CA ALA A 30 5.80 8.43 3.69
C ALA A 30 5.67 9.42 4.86
N MET A 31 4.45 9.59 5.40
CA MET A 31 4.23 10.41 6.59
C MET A 31 4.87 9.81 7.83
N TYR A 32 4.80 8.49 8.00
CA TYR A 32 5.44 7.80 9.11
C TYR A 32 6.96 7.95 9.09
N GLU A 33 7.59 7.74 7.93
CA GLU A 33 9.03 7.94 7.72
C GLU A 33 9.45 9.41 7.95
N ALA A 34 8.68 10.36 7.42
CA ALA A 34 8.99 11.79 7.55
C ALA A 34 8.86 12.30 8.99
N LEU A 35 7.99 11.70 9.80
CA LEU A 35 7.77 12.08 11.20
C LEU A 35 8.85 11.54 12.15
N ASN A 36 9.79 10.73 11.66
CA ASN A 36 10.97 10.26 12.39
C ASN A 36 10.60 9.78 13.81
N CYS A 37 9.49 9.03 13.92
CA CYS A 37 8.94 8.59 15.19
C CYS A 37 9.93 7.64 15.86
N GLU A 38 10.83 8.18 16.68
CA GLU A 38 11.81 7.46 17.52
C GLU A 38 11.15 6.48 18.52
N HIS A 39 9.83 6.44 18.56
CA HIS A 39 9.03 5.54 19.38
C HIS A 39 8.27 4.64 18.41
N GLN A 40 8.78 3.41 18.24
CA GLN A 40 8.15 2.31 17.50
C GLN A 40 6.85 1.88 18.20
N GLU A 41 5.90 2.78 18.35
CA GLU A 41 4.54 2.38 18.65
C GLU A 41 3.95 1.85 17.35
N ASP A 42 3.70 0.55 17.37
CA ASP A 42 3.07 -0.26 16.34
C ASP A 42 1.65 0.30 16.09
N ASP A 43 1.57 1.42 15.36
CA ASP A 43 0.33 2.15 15.13
C ASP A 43 -0.66 1.24 14.39
N PRO A 44 -1.72 0.77 15.07
CA PRO A 44 -2.64 -0.20 14.51
C PRO A 44 -3.42 0.37 13.33
N GLU A 45 -3.64 1.68 13.27
CA GLU A 45 -4.33 2.37 12.19
C GLU A 45 -3.43 2.48 10.95
N LEU A 46 -2.16 2.84 11.15
CA LEU A 46 -1.17 2.84 10.08
C LEU A 46 -1.00 1.43 9.50
N ARG A 47 -0.83 0.43 10.36
CA ARG A 47 -0.70 -0.97 9.93
C ARG A 47 -1.93 -1.45 9.17
N SER A 48 -3.13 -1.11 9.64
CA SER A 48 -4.38 -1.42 8.93
C SER A 48 -4.39 -0.79 7.54
N THR A 49 -4.01 0.49 7.43
CA THR A 49 -3.96 1.23 6.16
C THR A 49 -2.95 0.64 5.18
N VAL A 50 -1.74 0.29 5.65
CA VAL A 50 -0.71 -0.34 4.81
C VAL A 50 -1.14 -1.72 4.34
N ASN A 51 -1.73 -2.54 5.22
CA ASN A 51 -2.24 -3.86 4.86
C ASN A 51 -3.38 -3.78 3.83
N ALA A 52 -4.26 -2.78 3.93
CA ALA A 52 -5.29 -2.54 2.91
C ALA A 52 -4.67 -2.20 1.54
N GLY A 53 -3.62 -1.37 1.53
CA GLY A 53 -2.84 -1.07 0.33
C GLY A 53 -2.18 -2.30 -0.29
N LEU A 54 -1.51 -3.12 0.53
CA LEU A 54 -0.89 -4.37 0.07
C LEU A 54 -1.94 -5.34 -0.50
N ALA A 55 -3.09 -5.47 0.16
CA ALA A 55 -4.19 -6.29 -0.36
C ALA A 55 -4.74 -5.76 -1.70
N ALA A 56 -4.77 -4.45 -1.90
CA ALA A 56 -5.16 -3.84 -3.19
C ALA A 56 -4.10 -4.09 -4.27
N VAL A 57 -2.80 -4.02 -3.93
CA VAL A 57 -1.71 -4.42 -4.83
C VAL A 57 -1.86 -5.89 -5.22
N ASP A 58 -2.07 -6.78 -4.25
CA ASP A 58 -2.26 -8.22 -4.49
C ASP A 58 -3.51 -8.53 -5.31
N ARG A 59 -4.54 -7.68 -5.29
CA ARG A 59 -5.70 -7.84 -6.18
C ARG A 59 -5.37 -7.46 -7.62
N LEU A 60 -4.56 -6.42 -7.82
CA LEU A 60 -4.35 -5.81 -9.14
C LEU A 60 -3.11 -6.29 -9.89
N PHE A 61 -1.99 -6.51 -9.20
CA PHE A 61 -0.66 -6.67 -9.80
C PHE A 61 -0.06 -8.05 -9.50
N ASN A 62 0.83 -8.54 -10.37
CA ASN A 62 1.52 -9.82 -10.22
C ASN A 62 2.81 -9.74 -9.38
#